data_AF-A0A1Q7DZ30-F1
#
_entry.id   AF-A0A1Q7DZ30-F1
#
_cell.length_a   1.000
_cell.length_b   1.000
_cell.length_c   1.000
_cell.angle_alpha   90.00
_cell.angle_beta   90.00
_cell.angle_gamma   90.00
#
_symmetry.space_group_name_H-M   'P 1'
#
loop_
_entity.id
_entity.type
_entity.pdbx_description
1 polymer ?
#
loop_
_entity_poly.entity_id
_entity_poly.type
_entity_poly.pdbx_seq_one_letter_code
_entity_poly.pdbx_strand_id
1 'polypeptide(L)'
;MKPPLKLLMPLRIPELAPSLGRIIVPRRLFDPWVPLDDIREELATRVLELGGEGRAAAARVAREAVLEVTGRSPWAAAWEHAVRRAGARVADALDAEITRTARQVRLSRRRLRRHLLTNAEKRAIAARLGTGGATFVAALDALETAAGRVADASVLEKDVHAEWQEALRTVARRLEAAWLALEAEVDEERGRWTPEIDALAAWRPSLWPIFVVWTPLALLLIWLGLILGGYLPAPAWLAAQLGF
;
A
#
# COMPACT_ATOMS: atom_id res chain seq x y z
N MET A 1 42.33 44.24 3.21
CA MET A 1 40.90 44.47 3.54
C MET A 1 40.39 43.21 4.24
N LYS A 2 39.93 43.31 5.50
CA LYS A 2 39.21 42.19 6.14
C LYS A 2 37.86 42.03 5.43
N PRO A 3 37.43 40.82 5.05
CA PRO A 3 36.07 40.64 4.56
C PRO A 3 35.09 41.14 5.63
N PRO A 4 34.02 41.83 5.24
CA PRO A 4 33.01 42.29 6.19
C PRO A 4 32.50 41.07 6.96
N LEU A 5 32.52 41.17 8.29
CA LEU A 5 32.04 40.13 9.20
C LEU A 5 30.54 39.92 8.91
N LYS A 6 30.20 38.85 8.18
CA LYS A 6 28.82 38.50 7.88
C LYS A 6 28.21 37.94 9.15
N LEU A 7 27.50 38.78 9.89
CA LEU A 7 26.70 38.34 11.04
C LEU A 7 25.56 37.48 10.48
N LEU A 8 25.59 36.19 10.78
CA LEU A 8 24.56 35.24 10.39
C LEU A 8 23.48 35.18 11.46
N MET A 9 22.22 35.24 11.04
CA MET A 9 21.09 35.14 11.96
C MET A 9 20.86 33.68 12.35
N PRO A 10 20.53 33.37 13.62
CA PRO A 10 20.09 32.03 14.00
C PRO A 10 18.84 31.62 13.21
N LEU A 11 18.87 30.42 12.64
CA LEU A 11 17.70 29.86 11.95
C LEU A 11 16.63 29.49 12.97
N ARG A 12 15.39 29.94 12.75
CA ARG A 12 14.24 29.56 13.57
C ARG A 12 13.36 28.61 12.79
N ILE A 13 13.03 27.47 13.38
CA ILE A 13 12.19 26.46 12.75
C ILE A 13 10.74 26.71 13.16
N PRO A 14 9.80 26.75 12.20
CA PRO A 14 8.40 26.92 12.51
C PRO A 14 7.83 25.66 13.18
N GLU A 15 6.80 25.83 14.01
CA GLU A 15 6.02 24.70 14.49
C GLU A 15 5.29 24.03 13.32
N LEU A 16 5.55 22.74 13.12
CA LEU A 16 5.02 21.97 11.99
C LEU A 16 3.65 21.36 12.26
N ALA A 17 3.32 21.08 13.54
CA ALA A 17 2.07 20.42 13.91
C ALA A 17 0.81 21.12 13.35
N PRO A 18 0.68 22.47 13.38
CA PRO A 18 -0.47 23.15 12.78
C PRO A 18 -0.58 22.97 11.25
N SER A 19 0.53 22.67 10.57
CA SER A 19 0.59 22.52 9.11
C SER A 19 0.39 21.08 8.63
N LEU A 20 0.32 20.13 9.55
CA LEU A 20 0.20 18.70 9.27
C LEU A 20 -1.25 18.20 9.27
N GLY A 21 -2.19 18.97 9.84
CA GLY A 21 -3.63 18.76 9.69
C GLY A 21 -4.09 17.33 9.98
N ARG A 22 -4.71 16.69 8.98
CA ARG A 22 -5.33 15.36 9.06
C ARG A 22 -4.32 14.22 9.20
N ILE A 23 -3.03 14.45 8.94
CA ILE A 23 -2.01 13.42 9.16
C ILE A 23 -1.77 13.18 10.66
N ILE A 24 -2.01 14.16 11.53
CA ILE A 24 -1.90 14.02 12.99
C ILE A 24 -3.24 13.60 13.56
N VAL A 25 -4.32 14.30 13.17
CA VAL A 25 -5.68 14.03 13.65
C VAL A 25 -6.51 13.44 12.51
N PRO A 26 -6.59 12.11 12.39
CA PRO A 26 -7.37 11.50 11.34
C PRO A 26 -8.84 11.81 11.56
N ARG A 27 -9.53 12.24 10.51
CA ARG A 27 -10.98 12.42 10.50
C ARG A 27 -11.55 11.48 9.46
N ARG A 28 -11.92 10.27 9.88
CA ARG A 28 -12.56 9.28 9.01
C ARG A 28 -14.02 9.12 9.39
N LEU A 29 -14.86 9.03 8.37
CA LEU A 29 -16.30 8.75 8.50
C LEU A 29 -16.61 7.25 8.37
N PHE A 30 -15.70 6.50 7.75
CA PHE A 30 -15.85 5.07 7.46
C PHE A 30 -14.55 4.33 7.77
N ASP A 31 -14.68 3.03 8.07
CA ASP A 31 -13.52 2.16 8.27
C ASP A 31 -12.81 1.94 6.91
N PRO A 32 -11.47 2.09 6.87
CA PRO A 32 -10.72 1.87 5.65
C PRO A 32 -10.68 0.39 5.29
N TRP A 33 -10.58 0.07 3.99
CA TRP A 33 -10.36 -1.31 3.54
C TRP A 33 -9.04 -1.89 4.08
N VAL A 34 -7.99 -1.09 4.03
CA VAL A 34 -6.67 -1.43 4.58
C VAL A 34 -6.31 -0.42 5.67
N PRO A 35 -6.11 -0.85 6.94
CA PRO A 35 -5.71 0.06 8.00
C PRO A 35 -4.26 0.50 7.79
N LEU A 36 -4.05 1.81 7.65
CA LEU A 36 -2.74 2.45 7.47
C LEU A 36 -2.39 3.42 8.61
N ASP A 37 -3.14 3.40 9.71
CA ASP A 37 -2.97 4.35 10.80
C ASP A 37 -1.63 4.23 11.51
N ASP A 38 -1.08 3.01 11.63
CA ASP A 38 0.26 2.79 12.17
C ASP A 38 1.32 3.49 11.30
N ILE A 39 1.19 3.39 9.97
CA ILE A 39 2.12 4.03 9.02
C ILE A 39 1.97 5.55 9.05
N ARG A 40 0.72 6.04 9.13
CA ARG A 40 0.41 7.47 9.27
C ARG A 40 1.07 8.05 10.52
N GLU A 41 0.88 7.39 11.65
CA GLU A 41 1.39 7.82 12.95
C GLU A 41 2.92 7.80 12.97
N GLU A 42 3.54 6.78 12.39
CA GLU A 42 5.00 6.70 12.25
C GLU A 42 5.54 7.84 11.37
N LEU A 43 4.89 8.13 10.24
CA LEU A 43 5.25 9.24 9.36
C LEU A 43 5.10 10.59 10.05
N ALA A 44 3.97 10.83 10.72
CA ALA A 44 3.72 12.07 11.46
C ALA A 44 4.73 12.25 12.59
N THR A 45 5.02 11.18 13.34
CA THR A 45 6.03 11.17 14.40
C THR A 45 7.39 11.52 13.84
N ARG A 46 7.83 10.87 12.77
CA ARG A 46 9.15 11.13 12.18
C ARG A 46 9.30 12.57 11.73
N VAL A 47 8.25 13.16 11.14
CA VAL A 47 8.29 14.56 10.70
C VAL A 47 8.36 15.54 11.88
N LEU A 48 7.63 15.26 12.97
CA LEU A 48 7.71 16.05 14.19
C LEU A 48 9.09 15.92 14.85
N GLU A 49 9.70 14.74 14.83
CA GLU A 49 11.08 14.52 15.26
C GLU A 49 12.07 15.35 14.45
N LEU A 50 11.98 15.38 13.11
CA LEU A 50 12.82 16.22 12.27
C LEU A 50 12.71 17.71 12.64
N GLY A 51 11.49 18.18 12.92
CA GLY A 51 11.26 19.54 13.42
C GLY A 51 11.90 19.79 14.79
N GLY A 52 11.83 18.80 15.70
CA GLY A 52 12.44 18.85 17.02
C GLY A 52 13.97 18.81 17.00
N GLU A 53 14.54 17.90 16.22
CA GLU A 53 15.98 17.76 15.97
C GLU A 53 16.55 19.06 15.39
N GLY A 54 15.85 19.64 14.40
CA GLY A 54 16.21 20.94 13.87
C GLY A 54 16.18 22.02 14.97
N ARG A 55 15.13 22.08 15.80
CA ARG A 55 15.02 23.10 16.87
C ARG A 55 16.16 22.95 17.88
N ALA A 56 16.55 21.72 18.20
CA ALA A 56 17.70 21.45 19.05
C ALA A 56 19.02 21.91 18.40
N ALA A 57 19.20 21.68 17.09
CA ALA A 57 20.37 22.18 16.34
C ALA A 57 20.41 23.72 16.29
N ALA A 58 19.25 24.36 16.09
CA ALA A 58 19.12 25.81 16.10
C ALA A 58 19.50 26.43 17.46
N ALA A 59 19.11 25.80 18.57
CA ALA A 59 19.49 26.23 19.92
C ALA A 59 21.01 26.16 20.16
N ARG A 60 21.72 25.27 19.47
CA ARG A 60 23.18 25.15 19.49
C ARG A 60 23.89 26.06 18.47
N VAL A 61 23.13 26.88 17.74
CA VAL A 61 23.65 27.77 16.67
C VAL A 61 24.35 26.97 15.55
N ALA A 62 24.00 25.70 15.38
CA ALA A 62 24.57 24.81 14.37
C ALA A 62 23.78 24.90 13.05
N ARG A 63 24.03 25.97 12.28
CA ARG A 63 23.26 26.30 11.05
C ARG A 63 23.25 25.17 10.03
N GLU A 64 24.40 24.59 9.74
CA GLU A 64 24.53 23.50 8.76
C GLU A 64 23.70 22.28 9.19
N ALA A 65 23.78 21.90 10.46
CA ALA A 65 22.99 20.81 11.02
C ALA A 65 21.47 21.07 10.95
N VAL A 66 21.03 22.32 11.11
CA VAL A 66 19.61 22.69 10.92
C VAL A 66 19.18 22.41 9.47
N LEU A 67 19.97 22.87 8.50
CA LEU A 67 19.65 22.70 7.07
C LEU A 67 19.74 21.24 6.62
N GLU A 68 20.64 20.45 7.20
CA GLU A 68 20.75 19.02 6.94
C GLU A 68 19.52 18.26 7.44
N VAL A 69 19.14 18.45 8.70
CA VAL A 69 18.02 17.74 9.35
C VAL A 69 16.67 18.17 8.78
N THR A 70 16.50 19.45 8.48
CA THR A 70 15.24 19.98 7.93
C THR A 70 15.22 20.02 6.40
N GLY A 71 16.26 19.50 5.74
CA GLY A 71 16.43 19.52 4.30
C GLY A 71 15.56 18.49 3.56
N ARG A 72 15.73 18.43 2.23
CA ARG A 72 14.95 17.54 1.35
C ARG A 72 15.07 16.06 1.73
N SER A 73 16.29 15.58 1.95
CA SER A 73 16.59 14.14 2.06
C SER A 73 15.87 13.44 3.22
N PRO A 74 15.88 13.95 4.47
CA PRO A 74 15.17 13.30 5.58
C PRO A 74 13.66 13.20 5.37
N TRP A 75 13.03 14.23 4.79
CA TRP A 75 11.61 14.24 4.47
C TRP A 75 11.25 13.26 3.35
N ALA A 76 12.05 13.24 2.28
CA ALA A 76 11.87 12.29 1.18
C ALA A 76 11.99 10.85 1.67
N ALA A 77 13.00 10.55 2.50
CA ALA A 77 13.21 9.23 3.06
C ALA A 77 12.03 8.75 3.92
N ALA A 78 11.48 9.64 4.76
CA ALA A 78 10.29 9.34 5.57
C ALA A 78 9.06 9.04 4.69
N TRP A 79 8.82 9.86 3.67
CA TRP A 79 7.73 9.66 2.72
C TRP A 79 7.86 8.34 1.94
N GLU A 80 9.03 8.07 1.36
CA GLU A 80 9.26 6.84 0.60
C GLU A 80 9.13 5.58 1.48
N HIS A 81 9.57 5.66 2.74
CA HIS A 81 9.40 4.56 3.69
C HIS A 81 7.91 4.28 3.92
N ALA A 82 7.11 5.32 4.14
CA ALA A 82 5.66 5.20 4.31
C ALA A 82 4.98 4.61 3.06
N VAL A 83 5.31 5.10 1.86
CA VAL A 83 4.77 4.57 0.60
C VAL A 83 5.11 3.09 0.41
N ARG A 84 6.37 2.69 0.66
CA ARG A 84 6.78 1.28 0.55
C ARG A 84 6.01 0.38 1.51
N ARG A 85 5.82 0.80 2.76
CA ARG A 85 5.05 0.04 3.76
C ARG A 85 3.57 -0.03 3.42
N ALA A 86 2.98 1.07 2.95
CA ALA A 86 1.59 1.10 2.51
C ALA A 86 1.39 0.15 1.31
N GLY A 87 2.26 0.22 0.31
CA GLY A 87 2.20 -0.67 -0.86
C GLY A 87 2.35 -2.15 -0.50
N ALA A 88 3.27 -2.49 0.39
CA ALA A 88 3.39 -3.86 0.90
C ALA A 88 2.10 -4.31 1.59
N ARG A 89 1.50 -3.46 2.44
CA ARG A 89 0.28 -3.79 3.18
C ARG A 89 -0.94 -3.95 2.29
N VAL A 90 -1.09 -3.10 1.27
CA VAL A 90 -2.15 -3.23 0.26
C VAL A 90 -1.99 -4.53 -0.54
N ALA A 91 -0.76 -4.85 -0.94
CA ALA A 91 -0.49 -6.11 -1.63
C ALA A 91 -0.81 -7.33 -0.76
N ASP A 92 -0.45 -7.31 0.52
CA ASP A 92 -0.76 -8.40 1.46
C ASP A 92 -2.27 -8.53 1.69
N ALA A 93 -3.01 -7.42 1.77
CA ALA A 93 -4.46 -7.42 1.89
C ALA A 93 -5.13 -8.05 0.65
N LEU A 94 -4.67 -7.70 -0.55
CA LEU A 94 -5.13 -8.30 -1.80
C LEU A 94 -4.82 -9.80 -1.89
N ASP A 95 -3.59 -10.23 -1.59
CA ASP A 95 -3.21 -11.64 -1.57
C ASP A 95 -4.08 -12.43 -0.56
N ALA A 96 -4.40 -11.83 0.59
CA ALA A 96 -5.27 -12.42 1.60
C ALA A 96 -6.73 -12.52 1.11
N GLU A 97 -7.24 -11.51 0.41
CA GLU A 97 -8.58 -11.51 -0.17
C GLU A 97 -8.71 -12.55 -1.28
N ILE A 98 -7.77 -12.59 -2.23
CA ILE A 98 -7.67 -13.61 -3.29
C ILE A 98 -7.62 -15.02 -2.67
N THR A 99 -6.80 -15.21 -1.64
CA THR A 99 -6.69 -16.51 -0.95
C THR A 99 -7.99 -16.89 -0.24
N ARG A 100 -8.68 -15.93 0.38
CA ARG A 100 -9.97 -16.15 1.04
C ARG A 100 -11.04 -16.57 0.03
N THR A 101 -11.17 -15.84 -1.08
CA THR A 101 -12.11 -16.13 -2.16
C THR A 101 -11.81 -17.49 -2.81
N ALA A 102 -10.54 -17.79 -3.08
CA ALA A 102 -10.12 -19.09 -3.61
C ALA A 102 -10.49 -20.27 -2.69
N ARG A 103 -10.42 -20.09 -1.37
CA ARG A 103 -10.85 -21.11 -0.40
C ARG A 103 -12.37 -21.32 -0.44
N GLN A 104 -13.15 -20.25 -0.55
CA GLN A 104 -14.62 -20.34 -0.63
C GLN A 104 -15.07 -21.13 -1.86
N VAL A 105 -14.42 -20.91 -3.01
CA VAL A 105 -14.73 -21.65 -4.25
C VAL A 105 -14.01 -22.99 -4.37
N ARG A 106 -13.26 -23.42 -3.33
CA ARG A 106 -12.48 -24.67 -3.29
C ARG A 106 -11.46 -24.80 -4.44
N LEU A 107 -10.82 -23.70 -4.81
CA LEU A 107 -9.78 -23.70 -5.85
C LEU A 107 -8.55 -24.50 -5.38
N SER A 108 -7.95 -25.27 -6.29
CA SER A 108 -6.73 -26.02 -5.98
C SER A 108 -5.52 -25.09 -5.76
N ARG A 109 -4.59 -25.48 -4.87
CA ARG A 109 -3.39 -24.68 -4.55
C ARG A 109 -2.55 -24.32 -5.78
N ARG A 110 -2.47 -25.22 -6.77
CA ARG A 110 -1.71 -24.99 -8.01
C ARG A 110 -2.33 -23.87 -8.86
N ARG A 111 -3.67 -23.76 -8.88
CA ARG A 111 -4.37 -22.69 -9.59
C ARG A 111 -4.31 -21.39 -8.82
N LEU A 112 -4.48 -21.43 -7.49
CA LEU A 112 -4.34 -20.26 -6.62
C LEU A 112 -3.00 -19.53 -6.85
N ARG A 113 -1.88 -20.26 -6.95
CA ARG A 113 -0.55 -19.66 -7.20
C ARG A 113 -0.47 -18.81 -8.47
N ARG A 114 -1.36 -19.01 -9.44
CA ARG A 114 -1.41 -18.21 -10.69
C ARG A 114 -2.22 -16.92 -10.54
N HIS A 115 -3.01 -16.80 -9.47
CA HIS A 115 -3.84 -15.62 -9.17
C HIS A 115 -3.24 -14.74 -8.08
N LEU A 116 -2.19 -15.19 -7.36
CA LEU A 116 -1.50 -14.35 -6.39
C LEU A 116 -0.69 -13.27 -7.09
N LEU A 117 -0.52 -12.14 -6.40
CA LEU A 117 0.21 -11.00 -6.92
C LEU A 117 1.68 -11.35 -7.21
N THR A 118 2.09 -11.03 -8.43
CA THR A 118 3.49 -11.07 -8.85
C THR A 118 4.29 -9.92 -8.24
N ASN A 119 5.61 -10.07 -8.16
CA ASN A 119 6.51 -8.99 -7.73
C ASN A 119 6.43 -7.73 -8.63
N ALA A 120 5.99 -7.89 -9.89
CA ALA A 120 5.77 -6.75 -10.78
C ALA A 120 4.51 -5.97 -10.37
N GLU A 121 3.42 -6.67 -10.08
CA GLU A 121 2.17 -6.04 -9.62
C GLU A 121 2.33 -5.38 -8.25
N LYS A 122 3.03 -6.03 -7.31
CA LYS A 122 3.34 -5.42 -5.99
C LYS A 122 4.11 -4.11 -6.14
N ARG A 123 5.07 -4.05 -7.07
CA ARG A 123 5.80 -2.82 -7.38
C ARG A 123 4.93 -1.78 -8.08
N ALA A 124 4.04 -2.21 -8.97
CA ALA A 124 3.10 -1.31 -9.65
C ALA A 124 2.13 -0.66 -8.66
N ILE A 125 1.60 -1.42 -7.70
CA ILE A 125 0.76 -0.91 -6.60
C ILE A 125 1.53 0.17 -5.82
N ALA A 126 2.75 -0.15 -5.35
CA ALA A 126 3.56 0.81 -4.60
C ALA A 126 3.87 2.09 -5.40
N ALA A 127 4.14 1.96 -6.70
CA ALA A 127 4.40 3.11 -7.58
C ALA A 127 3.17 4.01 -7.75
N ARG A 128 1.99 3.42 -7.92
CA ARG A 128 0.74 4.17 -8.04
C ARG A 128 0.36 4.89 -6.75
N LEU A 129 0.46 4.21 -5.60
CA LEU A 129 0.31 4.83 -4.28
C LEU A 129 1.26 6.01 -4.07
N GLY A 130 2.48 5.95 -4.61
CA GLY A 130 3.45 7.04 -4.55
C GLY A 130 3.16 8.22 -5.49
N THR A 131 2.29 8.06 -6.49
CA THR A 131 2.03 9.07 -7.53
C THR A 131 1.40 10.34 -6.95
N GLY A 132 0.58 10.21 -5.89
CA GLY A 132 0.03 11.34 -5.14
C GLY A 132 1.09 12.24 -4.47
N GLY A 133 2.34 11.77 -4.35
CA GLY A 133 3.45 12.51 -3.76
C GLY A 133 4.11 13.57 -4.65
N ALA A 134 3.75 13.68 -5.94
CA ALA A 134 4.46 14.56 -6.88
C ALA A 134 4.52 16.03 -6.44
N THR A 135 3.42 16.58 -5.91
CA THR A 135 3.38 17.97 -5.42
C THR A 135 4.16 18.17 -4.12
N PHE A 136 4.33 17.12 -3.32
CA PHE A 136 5.19 17.12 -2.13
C PHE A 136 6.66 17.10 -2.53
N VAL A 137 7.06 16.28 -3.50
CA VAL A 137 8.43 16.25 -4.02
C VAL A 137 8.82 17.61 -4.60
N ALA A 138 7.94 18.25 -5.37
CA ALA A 138 8.18 19.60 -5.89
C ALA A 138 8.34 20.65 -4.77
N ALA A 139 7.59 20.51 -3.66
CA ALA A 139 7.77 21.38 -2.51
C ALA A 139 9.10 21.14 -1.78
N LEU A 140 9.59 19.89 -1.76
CA LEU A 140 10.91 19.58 -1.23
C LEU A 140 12.04 20.17 -2.11
N ASP A 141 11.90 20.18 -3.44
CA ASP A 141 12.85 20.83 -4.34
C ASP A 141 12.90 22.36 -4.11
N ALA A 142 11.72 22.97 -3.90
CA ALA A 142 11.62 24.39 -3.55
C ALA A 142 12.25 24.69 -2.18
N LEU A 143 12.07 23.79 -1.20
CA LEU A 143 12.71 23.89 0.11
C LEU A 143 14.23 23.80 0.01
N GLU A 144 14.77 22.87 -0.78
CA GLU A 144 16.21 22.74 -1.01
C GLU A 144 16.80 24.00 -1.65
N THR A 145 16.09 24.57 -2.63
CA THR A 145 16.47 25.85 -3.25
C THR A 145 16.46 27.00 -2.23
N ALA A 146 15.46 27.07 -1.35
CA ALA A 146 15.40 28.05 -0.29
C ALA A 146 16.49 27.83 0.78
N ALA A 147 16.82 26.57 1.09
CA ALA A 147 17.88 26.20 2.02
C ALA A 147 19.26 26.64 1.50
N GLY A 148 19.54 26.48 0.21
CA GLY A 148 20.78 26.98 -0.40
C GLY A 148 20.92 28.50 -0.30
N ARG A 149 19.82 29.24 -0.54
CA ARG A 149 19.82 30.71 -0.41
C ARG A 149 19.98 31.17 1.03
N VAL A 150 19.32 30.50 1.98
CA VAL A 150 19.43 30.84 3.39
C VAL A 150 20.78 30.41 3.97
N ALA A 151 21.49 29.42 3.41
CA ALA A 151 22.80 28.98 3.93
C ALA A 151 23.77 30.15 4.11
N ASP A 152 23.87 31.01 3.09
CA ASP A 152 24.75 32.17 3.10
C ASP A 152 24.09 33.47 3.57
N ALA A 153 22.79 33.49 3.84
CA ALA A 153 22.06 34.73 4.16
C ALA A 153 22.52 35.41 5.47
N SER A 154 22.76 36.71 5.39
CA SER A 154 23.09 37.60 6.51
C SER A 154 21.87 38.05 7.30
N VAL A 155 22.09 38.62 8.48
CA VAL A 155 21.03 39.22 9.34
C VAL A 155 20.16 40.28 8.63
N LEU A 156 20.67 40.92 7.58
CA LEU A 156 19.93 41.94 6.82
C LEU A 156 18.94 41.32 5.82
N GLU A 157 19.12 40.05 5.44
CA GLU A 157 18.33 39.34 4.43
C GLU A 157 17.16 38.58 5.08
N LYS A 158 16.35 39.30 5.86
CA LYS A 158 15.23 38.72 6.62
C LYS A 158 14.19 38.02 5.75
N ASP A 159 13.99 38.49 4.52
CA ASP A 159 13.03 37.91 3.58
C ASP A 159 13.46 36.50 3.16
N VAL A 160 14.77 36.25 3.00
CA VAL A 160 15.31 34.93 2.66
C VAL A 160 15.05 33.92 3.79
N HIS A 161 15.17 34.37 5.04
CA HIS A 161 14.81 33.56 6.21
C HIS A 161 13.32 33.24 6.27
N ALA A 162 12.46 34.23 5.97
CA ALA A 162 11.00 34.05 5.96
C ALA A 162 10.56 33.09 4.85
N GLU A 163 11.14 33.21 3.65
CA GLU A 163 10.89 32.31 2.52
C GLU A 163 11.25 30.86 2.86
N TRP A 164 12.40 30.61 3.48
CA TRP A 164 12.78 29.26 3.91
C TRP A 164 11.81 28.67 4.95
N GLN A 165 11.38 29.47 5.93
CA GLN A 165 10.36 29.03 6.90
C GLN A 165 9.02 28.72 6.24
N GLU A 166 8.61 29.52 5.26
CA GLU A 166 7.36 29.28 4.53
C GLU A 166 7.46 28.06 3.60
N ALA A 167 8.64 27.79 3.03
CA ALA A 167 8.91 26.56 2.30
C ALA A 167 8.74 25.33 3.22
N LEU A 168 9.25 25.37 4.46
CA LEU A 168 9.04 24.30 5.45
C LEU A 168 7.55 24.05 5.76
N ARG A 169 6.78 25.12 6.01
CA ARG A 169 5.32 24.98 6.23
C ARG A 169 4.60 24.45 5.00
N THR A 170 5.05 24.84 3.82
CA THR A 170 4.50 24.35 2.54
C THR A 170 4.78 22.87 2.36
N VAL A 171 5.98 22.40 2.65
CA VAL A 171 6.33 20.97 2.64
C VAL A 171 5.42 20.18 3.58
N ALA A 172 5.20 20.65 4.82
CA ALA A 172 4.29 19.99 5.76
C ALA A 172 2.85 19.90 5.23
N ARG A 173 2.30 21.00 4.67
CA ARG A 173 0.96 21.00 4.05
C ARG A 173 0.86 20.07 2.85
N ARG A 174 1.92 20.00 2.03
CA ARG A 174 1.96 19.12 0.85
C ARG A 174 2.13 17.65 1.24
N LEU A 175 2.79 17.36 2.36
CA LEU A 175 2.85 16.01 2.90
C LEU A 175 1.46 15.53 3.32
N GLU A 176 0.66 16.37 3.99
CA GLU A 176 -0.73 16.04 4.31
C GLU A 176 -1.52 15.72 3.03
N ALA A 177 -1.43 16.59 2.01
CA ALA A 177 -2.11 16.35 0.73
C ALA A 177 -1.66 15.05 0.06
N ALA A 178 -0.35 14.74 0.10
CA ALA A 178 0.19 13.51 -0.45
C ALA A 178 -0.30 12.26 0.31
N TRP A 179 -0.41 12.33 1.64
CA TRP A 179 -0.99 11.25 2.44
C TRP A 179 -2.46 10.99 2.10
N LEU A 180 -3.27 12.05 1.97
CA LEU A 180 -4.68 11.91 1.60
C LEU A 180 -4.85 11.35 0.18
N ALA A 181 -3.98 11.75 -0.76
CA ALA A 181 -3.96 11.18 -2.10
C ALA A 181 -3.58 9.70 -2.09
N LEU A 182 -2.63 9.30 -1.23
CA LEU A 182 -2.28 7.89 -1.03
C LEU A 182 -3.49 7.09 -0.51
N GLU A 183 -4.21 7.59 0.50
CA GLU A 183 -5.42 6.92 1.01
C GLU A 183 -6.49 6.77 -0.08
N ALA A 184 -6.71 7.80 -0.91
CA ALA A 184 -7.64 7.72 -2.03
C ALA A 184 -7.21 6.68 -3.07
N GLU A 185 -5.92 6.61 -3.39
CA GLU A 185 -5.37 5.62 -4.34
C GLU A 185 -5.51 4.18 -3.82
N VAL A 186 -5.47 3.95 -2.50
CA VAL A 186 -5.78 2.63 -1.90
C VAL A 186 -7.20 2.19 -2.23
N ASP A 187 -8.16 3.10 -2.13
CA ASP A 187 -9.55 2.82 -2.49
C ASP A 187 -9.72 2.60 -4.00
N GLU A 188 -8.96 3.32 -4.83
CA GLU A 188 -8.93 3.09 -6.27
C GLU A 188 -8.28 1.75 -6.65
N GLU A 189 -7.23 1.31 -5.94
CA GLU A 189 -6.64 -0.04 -6.12
C GLU A 189 -7.69 -1.11 -5.81
N ARG A 190 -8.46 -0.95 -4.73
CA ARG A 190 -9.56 -1.87 -4.41
C ARG A 190 -10.53 -1.99 -5.57
N GLY A 191 -10.95 -0.86 -6.14
CA GLY A 191 -11.85 -0.81 -7.29
C GLY A 191 -11.29 -1.54 -8.52
N ARG A 192 -9.98 -1.43 -8.76
CA ARG A 192 -9.31 -2.10 -9.89
C ARG A 192 -9.23 -3.61 -9.76
N TRP A 193 -9.03 -4.13 -8.55
CA TRP A 193 -8.94 -5.58 -8.30
C TRP A 193 -10.30 -6.26 -8.10
N THR A 194 -11.36 -5.50 -7.81
CA THR A 194 -12.71 -6.03 -7.57
C THR A 194 -13.19 -6.95 -8.71
N PRO A 195 -13.12 -6.58 -10.01
CA PRO A 195 -13.57 -7.44 -11.09
C PRO A 195 -12.81 -8.78 -11.18
N GLU A 196 -11.52 -8.80 -10.87
CA GLU A 196 -10.72 -10.02 -10.88
C GLU A 196 -11.08 -10.95 -9.73
N ILE A 197 -11.31 -10.37 -8.55
CA ILE A 197 -11.78 -11.11 -7.36
C ILE A 197 -13.19 -11.66 -7.60
N ASP A 198 -14.07 -10.90 -8.24
CA ASP A 198 -15.42 -11.34 -8.60
C ASP A 198 -15.40 -12.47 -9.63
N ALA A 199 -14.54 -12.38 -10.64
CA ALA A 199 -14.34 -13.46 -11.62
C ALA A 199 -13.84 -14.75 -10.94
N LEU A 200 -12.96 -14.62 -9.95
CA LEU A 200 -12.50 -15.74 -9.14
C LEU A 200 -13.64 -16.31 -8.28
N ALA A 201 -14.48 -15.46 -7.68
CA ALA A 201 -15.64 -15.88 -6.88
C ALA A 201 -16.72 -16.60 -7.71
N ALA A 202 -16.86 -16.22 -8.98
CA ALA A 202 -17.75 -16.86 -9.93
C ALA A 202 -17.27 -18.26 -10.36
N TRP A 203 -16.02 -18.65 -10.03
CA TRP A 203 -15.49 -19.95 -10.39
C TRP A 203 -16.37 -21.09 -9.89
N ARG A 204 -16.59 -22.08 -10.76
CA ARG A 204 -17.29 -23.32 -10.43
C ARG A 204 -16.38 -24.51 -10.77
N PRO A 205 -16.25 -25.49 -9.88
CA PRO A 205 -15.56 -26.73 -10.23
C PRO A 205 -16.34 -27.45 -11.33
N SER A 206 -15.63 -27.95 -12.35
CA SER A 206 -16.26 -28.80 -13.36
C SER A 206 -16.69 -30.12 -12.71
N LEU A 207 -17.98 -30.41 -12.72
CA LEU A 207 -18.56 -31.66 -12.23
C LEU A 207 -18.45 -32.80 -13.25
N TRP A 208 -17.91 -32.53 -14.44
CA TRP A 208 -17.75 -33.50 -15.51
C TRP A 208 -17.07 -34.82 -15.09
N PRO A 209 -16.00 -34.82 -14.27
CA PRO A 209 -15.40 -36.08 -13.81
C PRO A 209 -16.35 -36.93 -12.98
N ILE A 210 -17.25 -36.31 -12.22
CA ILE A 210 -18.27 -37.02 -11.46
C ILE A 210 -19.23 -37.70 -12.43
N PHE A 211 -19.75 -36.98 -13.43
CA PHE A 211 -20.64 -37.57 -14.42
C PHE A 211 -19.97 -38.74 -15.18
N VAL A 212 -18.71 -38.59 -15.60
CA VAL A 212 -17.98 -39.65 -16.30
C VAL A 212 -17.84 -40.94 -15.49
N VAL A 213 -17.72 -40.85 -14.16
CA VAL A 213 -17.63 -42.03 -13.29
C VAL A 213 -19.01 -42.54 -12.88
N TRP A 214 -19.95 -41.65 -12.58
CA TRP A 214 -21.26 -42.01 -12.06
C TRP A 214 -22.17 -42.60 -13.14
N THR A 215 -22.10 -42.12 -14.38
CA THR A 215 -22.89 -42.64 -15.50
C THR A 215 -22.64 -44.13 -15.79
N PRO A 216 -21.39 -44.61 -15.97
CA PRO A 216 -21.14 -46.03 -16.21
C PRO A 216 -21.45 -46.89 -14.98
N LEU A 217 -21.18 -46.39 -13.77
CA LEU A 217 -21.53 -47.11 -12.54
C LEU A 217 -23.05 -47.28 -12.40
N ALA A 218 -23.82 -46.23 -12.65
CA ALA A 218 -25.27 -46.28 -12.61
C ALA A 218 -25.82 -47.25 -13.68
N LEU A 219 -25.30 -47.19 -14.91
CA LEU A 219 -25.65 -48.15 -15.96
C LEU A 219 -25.38 -49.60 -15.55
N LEU A 220 -24.22 -49.86 -14.94
CA LEU A 220 -23.86 -51.19 -14.45
C LEU A 220 -24.79 -51.66 -13.32
N LEU A 221 -25.10 -50.80 -12.36
CA LEU A 221 -26.03 -51.11 -11.26
C LEU A 221 -27.45 -51.37 -11.76
N ILE A 222 -27.93 -50.58 -12.73
CA ILE A 222 -29.24 -50.78 -13.37
C ILE A 222 -29.26 -52.11 -14.10
N TRP A 223 -28.22 -52.41 -14.90
CA TRP A 223 -28.11 -53.68 -15.61
C TRP A 223 -28.10 -54.88 -14.66
N LEU A 224 -27.34 -54.79 -13.56
CA LEU A 224 -27.29 -55.83 -12.54
C LEU A 224 -28.67 -56.02 -11.86
N GLY A 225 -29.34 -54.91 -11.51
CA GLY A 225 -30.69 -54.93 -10.93
C GLY A 225 -31.73 -55.56 -11.87
N LEU A 226 -31.64 -55.31 -13.17
CA LEU A 226 -32.53 -55.93 -14.17
C LEU A 226 -32.31 -57.44 -14.28
N ILE A 227 -31.08 -57.92 -14.16
CA ILE A 227 -30.76 -59.35 -14.14
C ILE A 227 -31.29 -60.01 -12.87
N LEU A 228 -31.00 -59.42 -11.70
CA LEU A 228 -31.48 -59.92 -10.40
C LEU A 228 -33.00 -59.88 -10.27
N GLY A 229 -33.66 -58.90 -10.89
CA GLY A 229 -35.12 -58.78 -10.92
C GLY A 229 -35.81 -59.69 -11.94
N GLY A 230 -35.06 -60.47 -12.73
CA GLY A 230 -35.61 -61.41 -13.72
C GLY A 230 -36.12 -60.78 -15.02
N TYR A 231 -35.83 -59.48 -15.25
CA TYR A 231 -36.24 -58.77 -16.47
C TYR A 231 -35.27 -58.97 -17.65
N LEU A 232 -34.03 -59.40 -17.38
CA LEU A 232 -33.02 -59.75 -18.38
C LEU A 232 -32.37 -61.11 -18.07
N PRO A 233 -32.04 -61.93 -19.08
CA PRO A 233 -31.33 -63.18 -18.85
C PRO A 233 -29.91 -62.91 -18.34
N ALA A 234 -29.52 -63.61 -17.27
CA ALA A 234 -28.15 -63.53 -16.74
C ALA A 234 -27.15 -64.11 -17.76
N PRO A 235 -26.01 -63.43 -18.00
CA PRO A 235 -24.98 -63.98 -18.86
C PRO A 235 -24.37 -65.24 -18.23
N ALA A 236 -23.96 -66.19 -19.08
CA ALA A 236 -23.61 -67.57 -18.68
C ALA A 236 -22.55 -67.68 -17.57
N TRP A 237 -21.58 -66.77 -17.54
CA TRP A 237 -20.53 -66.74 -16.52
C TRP A 237 -21.04 -66.29 -15.14
N LEU A 238 -22.05 -65.41 -15.10
CA LEU A 238 -22.65 -64.89 -13.86
C LEU A 238 -23.71 -65.88 -13.32
N ALA A 239 -24.45 -66.54 -14.21
CA ALA A 239 -25.37 -67.62 -13.86
C ALA A 239 -24.63 -68.80 -13.17
N ALA A 240 -23.49 -69.22 -13.74
CA ALA A 240 -22.64 -70.28 -13.19
C ALA A 240 -22.10 -69.99 -11.79
N GLN A 241 -21.97 -68.71 -11.42
CA GLN A 241 -21.39 -68.27 -10.14
C GLN A 241 -22.44 -68.00 -9.06
N LEU A 242 -23.68 -67.67 -9.45
CA LEU A 242 -24.79 -67.37 -8.53
C LEU A 242 -25.75 -68.56 -8.32
N GLY A 243 -25.51 -69.70 -8.97
CA GLY A 243 -26.27 -70.94 -8.74
C GLY A 243 -27.67 -70.96 -9.36
N PHE A 244 -27.88 -70.18 -10.43
CA PHE A 244 -29.07 -70.26 -11.29
C PHE A 244 -28.90 -71.35 -12.35
#